data_AF-T1BM32-F1
#
_entry.id   AF-T1BM32-F1
#
_cell.length_a   1.000
_cell.length_b   1.000
_cell.length_c   1.000
_cell.angle_alpha   90.00
_cell.angle_beta   90.00
_cell.angle_gamma   90.00
#
_symmetry.space_group_name_H-M   'P 1'
#
loop_
_entity.id
_entity.type
_entity.pdbx_description
1 polymer ?
#
loop_
_entity_poly.entity_id
_entity_poly.type
_entity_poly.pdbx_seq_one_letter_code
_entity_poly.pdbx_strand_id
1 'polypeptide(L)' 'ELIGEFKNPGRTWNKIGEAKEVNVYDFPNLGMGKAAPYGIYDTGRNEGMVNVGKSHDISKFAVESIRQWWLLMG' A
#
# COMPACT_ATOMS: atom_id res chain seq x y z
N GLU A 1 -3.19 4.05 -3.16
CA GLU A 1 -3.25 5.00 -2.05
C GLU A 1 -2.53 6.32 -2.29
N LEU A 2 -3.09 7.42 -1.77
CA LEU A 2 -2.29 8.58 -1.38
C LEU A 2 -1.60 8.28 -0.04
N ILE A 3 -0.31 8.55 0.06
CA ILE A 3 0.47 8.40 1.29
C ILE A 3 0.44 9.74 2.03
N GLY A 4 -0.04 9.75 3.27
CA GLY A 4 -0.12 10.95 4.09
C GLY A 4 -0.99 10.75 5.32
N GLU A 5 -1.18 11.83 6.09
CA GLU A 5 -2.03 11.86 7.28
C GLU A 5 -3.51 11.97 6.87
N PHE A 6 -4.02 10.90 6.28
CA PHE A 6 -5.39 10.79 5.81
C PHE A 6 -6.22 9.88 6.73
N LYS A 7 -7.52 10.16 6.80
CA LYS A 7 -8.43 9.36 7.62
C LYS A 7 -8.59 7.97 7.02
N ASN A 8 -8.04 6.96 7.71
CA ASN A 8 -8.22 5.55 7.39
C ASN A 8 -9.35 4.93 8.25
N PRO A 9 -10.09 3.92 7.77
CA PRO A 9 -11.16 3.27 8.54
C PRO A 9 -10.64 2.36 9.68
N GLY A 10 -9.33 2.12 9.73
CA GLY A 10 -8.68 1.37 10.80
C GLY A 10 -8.67 2.11 12.14
N ARG A 11 -8.21 1.42 13.19
CA ARG A 11 -8.03 2.00 14.53
C ARG A 11 -6.62 1.75 15.02
N THR A 12 -6.03 2.79 15.59
CA THR A 12 -4.71 2.74 16.24
C THR A 12 -4.86 3.20 17.68
N TRP A 13 -4.22 2.46 18.59
CA TRP A 13 -4.17 2.84 20.00
C TRP A 13 -3.28 4.07 20.19
N ASN A 14 -3.83 5.09 20.83
CA ASN A 14 -3.12 6.30 21.23
C ASN A 14 -3.46 6.60 22.70
N LYS A 15 -2.60 7.35 23.39
CA LYS A 15 -2.93 7.84 24.72
C LYS A 15 -4.14 8.76 24.65
N ILE A 16 -4.90 8.81 25.73
CA ILE A 16 -6.08 9.67 25.84
C ILE A 16 -5.65 11.13 25.62
N GLY A 17 -6.27 11.82 24.66
CA GLY A 17 -5.93 13.21 24.30
C GLY A 17 -4.80 13.36 23.28
N GLU A 18 -4.09 12.28 22.92
CA GLU A 18 -3.00 12.29 21.92
C GLU A 18 -3.45 11.67 20.58
N ALA A 19 -4.74 11.76 20.26
CA ALA A 19 -5.24 11.31 18.97
C ALA A 19 -4.62 12.17 17.86
N LYS A 20 -4.03 11.51 16.86
CA LYS A 20 -3.39 12.20 15.74
C LYS A 20 -4.45 12.90 14.89
N GLU A 21 -4.22 14.18 14.60
CA GLU A 21 -5.04 14.92 13.63
C GLU A 21 -4.80 14.36 12.23
N VAL A 22 -5.89 14.11 11.49
CA VAL A 22 -5.86 13.54 10.15
C VAL A 22 -6.75 14.35 9.21
N ASN A 23 -6.38 14.39 7.94
CA ASN A 23 -7.17 14.99 6.89
C ASN A 23 -8.35 14.08 6.56
N VAL A 24 -9.58 14.62 6.66
CA VAL A 24 -10.80 13.90 6.30
C VAL A 24 -10.96 13.77 4.78
N TYR A 25 -10.34 14.67 4.03
CA TYR A 25 -10.37 14.70 2.57
C TYR A 25 -9.00 14.37 1.99
N ASP A 26 -8.99 13.43 1.04
CA ASP A 26 -7.76 12.92 0.41
C ASP A 26 -7.35 13.78 -0.79
N PHE A 27 -7.09 15.07 -0.56
CA PHE A 27 -6.61 15.95 -1.62
C PHE A 27 -5.17 15.60 -2.01
N PRO A 28 -4.85 15.44 -3.32
CA PRO A 28 -3.52 15.03 -3.77
C PRO A 28 -2.37 15.94 -3.31
N ASN A 29 -2.63 17.24 -3.11
CA ASN A 29 -1.66 18.21 -2.63
C ASN A 29 -1.28 18.05 -1.14
N LEU A 30 -2.10 17.37 -0.35
CA LEU A 30 -1.83 17.05 1.05
C LEU A 30 -1.06 15.72 1.21
N GLY A 31 -0.92 14.96 0.11
CA GLY A 31 -0.21 13.69 0.10
C GLY A 31 1.29 13.88 -0.10
N MET A 32 2.09 13.07 0.59
CA MET A 32 3.53 12.95 0.34
C MET A 32 3.84 12.19 -0.96
N GLY A 33 2.86 11.49 -1.52
CA GLY A 33 3.00 10.75 -2.79
C GLY A 33 1.87 9.74 -3.00
N LYS A 34 1.98 8.95 -4.06
CA LYS A 34 1.05 7.85 -4.35
C LYS A 34 1.78 6.51 -4.25
N ALA A 35 1.13 5.55 -3.61
CA ALA A 35 1.54 4.15 -3.60
C ALA A 35 0.54 3.31 -4.41
N ALA A 36 1.06 2.38 -5.20
CA ALA A 36 0.31 1.41 -5.98
C ALA A 36 0.73 -0.01 -5.55
N PRO A 37 -0.06 -0.68 -4.71
CA PRO A 37 0.22 -2.06 -4.30
C PRO A 37 -0.21 -3.06 -5.37
N TYR A 38 0.59 -4.11 -5.56
CA TYR A 38 0.26 -5.30 -6.33
C TYR A 38 0.52 -6.53 -5.47
N GLY A 39 -0.53 -7.30 -5.18
CA GLY A 39 -0.46 -8.50 -4.37
C GLY A 39 -0.60 -9.78 -5.20
N ILE A 40 0.15 -10.82 -4.84
CA ILE A 40 -0.01 -12.19 -5.34
C ILE A 40 -0.22 -13.08 -4.11
N TYR A 41 -1.25 -13.93 -4.16
CA TYR A 41 -1.54 -14.90 -3.11
C TYR A 41 -1.46 -16.31 -3.69
N ASP A 42 -0.58 -17.14 -3.14
CA ASP A 42 -0.45 -18.55 -3.47
C ASP A 42 -1.34 -19.36 -2.53
N THR A 43 -2.42 -19.91 -3.09
CA THR A 43 -3.40 -20.71 -2.34
C THR A 43 -2.89 -22.10 -1.97
N GLY A 44 -1.92 -22.64 -2.70
CA GLY A 44 -1.33 -23.95 -2.43
C GLY A 44 -0.39 -23.92 -1.24
N ARG A 45 0.37 -22.83 -1.08
CA ARG A 45 1.30 -22.62 0.05
C ARG A 45 0.70 -21.80 1.19
N ASN A 46 -0.47 -21.18 0.98
CA ASN A 46 -1.08 -20.23 1.91
C ASN A 46 -0.15 -19.05 2.25
N GLU A 47 0.56 -18.55 1.24
CA GLU A 47 1.53 -17.47 1.38
C GLU A 47 1.16 -16.33 0.42
N GLY A 48 1.45 -15.08 0.83
CA GLY A 48 1.16 -13.90 0.02
C GLY A 48 2.36 -12.97 -0.07
N MET A 49 2.52 -12.33 -1.22
CA MET A 49 3.51 -11.29 -1.45
C MET A 49 2.81 -10.00 -1.89
N VAL A 50 3.27 -8.86 -1.38
CA VAL A 50 2.82 -7.54 -1.80
C VAL A 50 4.02 -6.73 -2.27
N ASN A 51 3.97 -6.26 -3.52
CA ASN A 51 4.92 -5.32 -4.08
C ASN A 51 4.33 -3.91 -4.12
N VAL A 52 5.05 -2.90 -3.66
CA VAL A 52 4.55 -1.51 -3.53
C VAL A 52 5.35 -0.57 -4.42
N GLY A 53 4.69 -0.01 -5.43
CA GLY A 53 5.29 0.91 -6.40
C GLY A 53 4.82 2.35 -6.23
N LYS A 54 5.53 3.31 -6.85
CA LYS A 54 5.16 4.74 -6.83
C LYS A 54 4.07 5.14 -7.82
N SER A 55 3.79 4.31 -8.84
CA SER A 55 2.79 4.61 -9.86
C SER A 55 2.04 3.36 -10.29
N HIS A 56 0.76 3.54 -10.59
CA HIS A 56 -0.17 2.51 -11.06
C HIS A 56 -0.07 2.28 -12.59
N ASP A 57 0.50 3.23 -13.33
CA ASP A 57 0.42 3.33 -14.79
C ASP A 57 1.62 2.74 -15.53
N ILE A 58 2.17 1.63 -15.05
CA ILE A 58 3.36 1.05 -15.70
C ILE A 58 3.24 -0.47 -15.78
N SER A 59 2.97 -0.99 -16.98
CA SER A 59 2.99 -2.44 -17.27
C SER A 59 4.29 -3.11 -16.83
N LYS A 60 5.41 -2.37 -16.83
CA LYS A 60 6.69 -2.80 -16.27
C LYS A 60 6.61 -3.17 -14.79
N PHE A 61 5.82 -2.44 -13.99
CA PHE A 61 5.66 -2.72 -12.57
C PHE A 61 4.88 -4.02 -12.33
N ALA A 62 3.87 -4.30 -13.15
CA ALA A 62 3.13 -5.57 -13.10
C ALA A 62 4.03 -6.75 -13.47
N VAL A 63 4.81 -6.64 -14.56
CA VAL A 63 5.77 -7.69 -14.97
C VAL A 63 6.85 -7.91 -13.91
N GLU A 64 7.39 -6.83 -13.33
CA GLU A 64 8.37 -6.93 -12.25
C GLU A 64 7.77 -7.61 -11.01
N SER A 65 6.51 -7.31 -10.66
CA SER A 65 5.84 -7.95 -9.52
C SER A 65 5.68 -9.47 -9.69
N ILE A 66 5.35 -9.93 -10.90
CA ILE A 66 5.30 -11.37 -11.23
C ILE A 66 6.70 -11.98 -11.16
N ARG A 67 7.71 -11.31 -11.72
CA ARG A 67 9.11 -11.77 -11.68
C ARG A 67 9.61 -11.92 -10.24
N GLN A 68 9.36 -10.94 -9.38
CA GLN A 68 9.77 -10.99 -7.97
C GLN A 68 9.07 -12.14 -7.23
N TRP A 69 7.79 -12.37 -7.49
CA TRP A 69 7.08 -13.52 -6.93
C TRP A 69 7.74 -14.84 -7.35
N TRP A 70 8.04 -15.01 -8.64
CA TRP A 70 8.71 -16.22 -9.12
C TRP A 70 10.08 -16.44 -8.46
N LEU A 71 10.89 -15.39 -8.27
CA LEU A 71 12.21 -15.53 -7.67
C LEU A 71 12.19 -15.78 -6.16
N LEU A 72 11.18 -15.26 -5.47
CA LEU A 72 11.09 -15.35 -4.00
C LEU A 72 10.22 -16.52 -3.52
N MET A 73 9.22 -16.92 -4.33
CA MET A 73 8.18 -17.89 -3.95
C MET A 73 7.92 -18.97 -5.00
N GLY A 74 8.51 -18.90 -6.20
CA GLY A 74 8.40 -19.94 -7.24
C GLY A 74 8.92 -21.29 -6.75
#